data_AF-A0A2T7SZN9-F1
#
_entry.id   AF-A0A2T7SZN9-F1
#
_cell.length_a   1.000
_cell.length_b   1.000
_cell.length_c   1.000
_cell.angle_alpha   90.00
_cell.angle_beta   90.00
_cell.angle_gamma   90.00
#
_symmetry.space_group_name_H-M   'P 1'
#
loop_
_entity.id
_entity.type
_entity.pdbx_description
1 polymer ?
#
loop_
_entity_poly.entity_id
_entity_poly.type
_entity_poly.pdbx_seq_one_letter_code
_entity_poly.pdbx_strand_id
1 'polypeptide(L)'
;MSQRLQRELAVNEEIDDMQSLKCREGDLAVIIFDERGCEDNVGRIVRVLGSPRSDKNQGICWLIEPEYDETWHVFNDGYIETDVRPFREKIEHPDSWMIPLWSKHVERKSLLEVAA
;
A
#
# COMPACT_ATOMS: atom_id res chain seq x y z
N MET A 1 -24.06 9.01 24.50
CA MET A 1 -23.44 9.75 23.37
C MET A 1 -24.43 9.86 22.23
N SER A 2 -24.46 10.99 21.51
CA SER A 2 -25.32 11.16 20.32
C SER A 2 -24.73 10.39 19.12
N GLN A 3 -25.59 9.80 18.28
CA GLN A 3 -25.18 9.11 17.04
C GLN A 3 -24.39 10.02 16.08
N ARG A 4 -24.63 11.33 16.12
CA ARG A 4 -23.89 12.30 15.31
C ARG A 4 -22.43 12.39 15.73
N LEU A 5 -22.18 12.47 17.04
CA LEU A 5 -20.83 12.48 17.61
C LEU A 5 -20.08 11.17 17.31
N GLN A 6 -20.77 10.03 17.32
CA GLN A 6 -20.16 8.74 16.95
C GLN A 6 -19.72 8.69 15.49
N ARG A 7 -20.52 9.24 14.56
CA ARG A 7 -20.15 9.33 13.14
C ARG A 7 -19.01 10.30 12.89
N GLU A 8 -19.04 11.47 13.53
CA GLU A 8 -17.96 12.47 13.40
C GLU A 8 -16.62 11.94 13.93
N LEU A 9 -16.63 11.20 15.05
CA LEU A 9 -15.42 10.56 15.59
C LEU A 9 -14.89 9.48 14.64
N ALA A 10 -15.76 8.59 14.13
CA ALA A 10 -15.35 7.53 13.20
C ALA A 10 -14.73 8.10 11.92
N VAL A 11 -15.31 9.16 11.35
CA VAL A 11 -14.76 9.82 10.16
C VAL A 11 -13.38 10.45 10.45
N ASN A 12 -13.20 11.05 11.63
CA ASN A 12 -11.92 11.63 12.01
C ASN A 12 -10.85 10.57 12.25
N GLU A 13 -11.20 9.43 12.84
CA GLU A 13 -10.30 8.28 13.01
C GLU A 13 -9.88 7.70 11.64
N GLU A 14 -10.82 7.50 10.71
CA GLU A 14 -10.51 7.04 9.34
C GLU A 14 -9.57 8.01 8.58
N ILE A 15 -9.74 9.32 8.77
CA ILE A 15 -8.87 10.34 8.16
C ILE A 15 -7.45 10.30 8.75
N ASP A 16 -7.31 10.08 10.06
CA ASP A 16 -6.00 10.00 10.71
C ASP A 16 -5.26 8.72 10.28
N ASP A 17 -5.98 7.59 10.22
CA ASP A 17 -5.45 6.33 9.71
C ASP A 17 -4.95 6.49 8.27
N MET A 18 -5.72 7.14 7.40
CA MET A 18 -5.31 7.43 6.02
C MET A 18 -4.11 8.37 5.91
N GLN A 19 -3.97 9.34 6.83
CA GLN A 19 -2.80 10.24 6.86
C GLN A 19 -1.53 9.54 7.36
N SER A 20 -1.68 8.46 8.13
CA SER A 20 -0.59 7.67 8.68
C SER A 20 0.00 6.63 7.70
N LEU A 21 -0.71 6.32 6.61
CA LEU A 21 -0.26 5.36 5.59
C LEU A 21 1.06 5.80 4.97
N LYS A 22 1.99 4.85 4.83
CA LYS A 22 3.31 5.10 4.24
C LYS A 22 3.19 5.37 2.75
N CYS A 23 2.45 4.51 2.06
CA CYS A 23 2.26 4.57 0.62
C CYS A 23 1.04 5.41 0.25
N ARG A 24 1.03 5.90 -1.01
CA ARG A 24 -0.10 6.58 -1.64
C ARG A 24 -0.29 6.09 -3.06
N GLU A 25 -1.49 6.29 -3.60
CA GLU A 25 -1.76 6.01 -5.02
C GLU A 25 -0.73 6.69 -5.93
N GLY A 26 -0.15 5.90 -6.84
CA GLY A 26 0.85 6.34 -7.80
C GLY A 26 2.29 6.32 -7.28
N ASP A 27 2.52 6.03 -5.99
CA ASP A 27 3.86 5.82 -5.46
C ASP A 27 4.51 4.57 -6.06
N LEU A 28 5.83 4.61 -6.18
CA LEU A 28 6.63 3.40 -6.28
C LEU A 28 7.04 2.98 -4.88
N ALA A 29 6.96 1.69 -4.60
CA ALA A 29 7.34 1.11 -3.32
C ALA A 29 8.16 -0.15 -3.49
N VAL A 30 8.96 -0.48 -2.48
CA VAL A 30 9.67 -1.76 -2.39
C VAL A 30 8.97 -2.66 -1.38
N ILE A 31 8.80 -3.93 -1.73
CA ILE A 31 8.29 -4.97 -0.83
C ILE A 31 9.41 -5.32 0.16
N ILE A 32 9.11 -5.25 1.46
CA ILE A 32 10.07 -5.61 2.53
C ILE A 32 9.68 -6.87 3.29
N PHE A 33 8.46 -7.35 3.08
CA PHE A 33 7.93 -8.58 3.66
C PHE A 33 6.84 -9.12 2.73
N ASP A 34 6.71 -10.45 2.63
CA ASP A 34 5.66 -11.10 1.85
C ASP A 34 5.21 -12.38 2.59
N GLU A 35 4.11 -12.96 2.13
CA GLU A 35 3.59 -14.23 2.61
C GLU A 35 4.62 -15.36 2.47
N ARG A 36 4.50 -16.36 3.34
CA ARG A 36 5.41 -17.50 3.33
C ARG A 36 5.31 -18.25 1.99
N GLY A 37 6.46 -18.43 1.34
CA GLY A 37 6.60 -19.00 0.00
C GLY A 37 6.57 -17.99 -1.14
N CYS A 38 6.35 -16.70 -0.85
CA CYS A 38 6.46 -15.59 -1.78
C CYS A 38 7.72 -14.74 -1.52
N GLU A 39 8.72 -15.27 -0.79
CA GLU A 39 9.90 -14.50 -0.36
C GLU A 39 10.71 -13.92 -1.52
N ASP A 40 10.62 -14.52 -2.71
CA ASP A 40 11.27 -14.06 -3.93
C ASP A 40 10.72 -12.72 -4.45
N ASN A 41 9.58 -12.25 -3.94
CA ASN A 41 9.05 -10.92 -4.23
C ASN A 41 9.69 -9.83 -3.35
N VAL A 42 10.32 -10.18 -2.24
CA VAL A 42 10.95 -9.20 -1.33
C VAL A 42 12.10 -8.50 -2.06
N GLY A 43 12.14 -7.17 -1.95
CA GLY A 43 13.08 -6.31 -2.65
C GLY A 43 12.62 -5.85 -4.04
N ARG A 44 11.49 -6.37 -4.54
CA ARG A 44 10.94 -5.92 -5.84
C ARG A 44 10.21 -4.60 -5.72
N ILE A 45 10.21 -3.88 -6.84
CA ILE A 45 9.58 -2.56 -6.97
C ILE A 45 8.19 -2.73 -7.57
N VAL A 46 7.22 -2.10 -6.94
CA VAL A 46 5.82 -2.10 -7.34
C VAL A 46 5.27 -0.70 -7.41
N ARG A 47 4.25 -0.50 -8.24
CA ARG A 47 3.44 0.72 -8.26
C ARG A 47 2.18 0.50 -7.43
N VAL A 48 1.86 1.48 -6.60
CA VAL A 48 0.67 1.51 -5.75
C VAL A 48 -0.52 2.06 -6.54
N LEU A 49 -1.65 1.38 -6.50
CA LEU A 49 -2.81 1.64 -7.35
C LEU A 49 -4.09 1.86 -6.54
N GLY A 50 -4.92 2.80 -6.99
CA GLY A 50 -6.27 3.02 -6.49
C GLY A 50 -6.34 3.42 -5.01
N SER A 51 -7.50 3.15 -4.40
CA SER A 51 -7.73 3.39 -2.97
C SER A 51 -7.33 2.18 -2.12
N PRO A 52 -6.80 2.42 -0.91
CA PRO A 52 -6.48 1.32 0.00
C PRO A 52 -7.77 0.65 0.49
N ARG A 53 -7.67 -0.63 0.83
CA ARG A 53 -8.76 -1.43 1.40
C ARG A 53 -8.37 -1.91 2.80
N SER A 54 -9.35 -2.05 3.68
CA SER A 54 -9.15 -2.67 4.99
C SER A 54 -9.36 -4.19 4.87
N ASP A 55 -8.31 -4.95 5.15
CA ASP A 55 -8.35 -6.38 5.37
C ASP A 55 -8.34 -6.70 6.88
N LYS A 56 -9.11 -7.70 7.29
CA LYS A 56 -9.30 -8.03 8.71
C LYS A 56 -8.07 -8.65 9.37
N ASN A 57 -7.21 -9.31 8.60
CA ASN A 57 -6.06 -10.07 9.10
C ASN A 57 -4.75 -9.33 8.86
N GLN A 58 -4.65 -8.59 7.76
CA GLN A 58 -3.42 -7.95 7.32
C GLN A 58 -3.42 -6.42 7.50
N GLY A 59 -4.56 -5.81 7.83
CA GLY A 59 -4.69 -4.37 8.05
C GLY A 59 -5.00 -3.61 6.76
N ILE A 60 -4.42 -2.43 6.57
CA ILE A 60 -4.67 -1.62 5.36
C ILE A 60 -3.79 -2.13 4.22
N CYS A 61 -4.44 -2.55 3.13
CA CYS A 61 -3.80 -3.09 1.93
C CYS A 61 -3.99 -2.18 0.72
N TRP A 62 -2.98 -2.15 -0.14
CA TRP A 62 -3.00 -1.46 -1.42
C TRP A 62 -3.07 -2.46 -2.56
N LEU A 63 -3.75 -2.08 -3.64
CA LEU A 63 -3.55 -2.79 -4.91
C LEU A 63 -2.17 -2.40 -5.45
N ILE A 64 -1.41 -3.37 -5.92
CA ILE A 64 -0.07 -3.14 -6.50
C ILE A 64 0.07 -3.80 -7.86
N GLU A 65 0.95 -3.24 -8.68
CA GLU A 65 1.43 -3.88 -9.91
C GLU A 65 2.97 -3.93 -9.91
N PRO A 66 3.58 -5.02 -10.40
CA PRO A 66 5.03 -5.07 -10.59
C PRO A 66 5.49 -4.02 -11.60
N GLU A 67 6.54 -3.25 -11.27
CA GLU A 67 7.06 -2.21 -12.16
C GLU A 67 7.83 -2.80 -13.37
N TYR A 68 8.39 -4.01 -13.19
CA TYR A 68 9.19 -4.69 -14.20
C TYR A 68 8.54 -6.02 -14.62
N ASP A 69 8.88 -6.45 -15.85
CA ASP A 69 8.39 -7.68 -16.46
C ASP A 69 9.14 -8.90 -15.89
N GLU A 70 8.79 -9.25 -14.65
CA GLU A 70 9.37 -10.36 -13.90
C GLU A 70 8.30 -11.37 -13.48
N THR A 71 8.72 -12.62 -13.27
CA THR A 71 7.87 -13.70 -12.79
C THR A 71 7.53 -13.50 -11.32
N TRP A 72 6.24 -13.43 -10.97
CA TRP A 72 5.75 -13.04 -9.66
C TRP A 72 5.11 -14.21 -8.91
N HIS A 73 5.32 -14.29 -7.60
CA HIS A 73 4.65 -15.28 -6.77
C HIS A 73 3.41 -14.66 -6.11
N VAL A 74 2.25 -15.29 -6.26
CA VAL A 74 0.99 -14.80 -5.70
C VAL A 74 0.40 -15.88 -4.82
N PHE A 75 0.08 -15.54 -3.57
CA PHE A 75 -0.60 -16.44 -2.66
C PHE A 75 -2.12 -16.30 -2.82
N ASN A 76 -2.77 -17.36 -3.30
CA ASN A 76 -4.21 -17.41 -3.55
C ASN A 76 -4.79 -18.62 -2.80
N ASP A 77 -5.76 -18.43 -1.90
CA ASP A 77 -6.55 -19.49 -1.26
C ASP A 77 -5.75 -20.72 -0.76
N GLY A 78 -4.57 -20.49 -0.19
CA GLY A 78 -3.75 -21.55 0.40
C GLY A 78 -2.71 -22.18 -0.52
N TYR A 79 -2.56 -21.70 -1.74
CA TYR A 79 -1.53 -22.14 -2.67
C TYR A 79 -0.80 -20.96 -3.32
N ILE A 80 0.40 -21.23 -3.83
CA ILE A 80 1.25 -20.23 -4.46
C ILE A 80 1.18 -20.45 -5.97
N GLU A 81 0.76 -19.41 -6.67
CA GLU A 81 0.79 -19.36 -8.12
C GLU A 81 1.96 -18.50 -8.59
N THR A 82 2.36 -18.75 -9.82
CA THR A 82 3.36 -17.95 -10.50
C THR A 82 2.67 -17.16 -11.60
N ASP A 83 2.59 -15.84 -11.45
CA ASP A 83 2.03 -14.94 -12.46
C ASP A 83 3.15 -14.34 -13.31
N VAL A 84 2.86 -14.14 -14.59
CA VAL A 84 3.78 -13.57 -15.58
C VAL A 84 3.00 -12.61 -16.46
N ARG A 85 3.69 -11.66 -17.08
CA ARG A 85 3.02 -10.70 -17.95
C ARG A 85 2.22 -11.39 -19.09
N PRO A 86 1.00 -10.94 -19.42
CA PRO A 86 0.23 -9.89 -18.73
C PRO A 86 -0.27 -10.38 -17.38
N PHE A 87 0.08 -9.66 -16.30
CA PHE A 87 -0.37 -9.97 -14.95
C PHE A 87 -1.89 -10.03 -14.94
N ARG A 88 -2.44 -11.13 -14.44
CA ARG A 88 -3.89 -11.39 -14.43
C ARG A 88 -4.46 -11.15 -13.04
N GLU A 89 -3.64 -11.36 -12.03
CA GLU A 89 -4.06 -11.27 -10.65
C GLU A 89 -4.04 -9.83 -10.13
N LYS A 90 -5.08 -9.50 -9.36
CA LYS A 90 -5.13 -8.24 -8.62
C LYS A 90 -4.44 -8.47 -7.28
N ILE A 91 -3.18 -8.08 -7.20
CA ILE A 91 -2.37 -8.32 -6.02
C ILE A 91 -2.63 -7.21 -5.01
N GLU A 92 -3.14 -7.60 -3.84
CA GLU A 92 -3.21 -6.73 -2.68
C GLU A 92 -1.99 -6.94 -1.80
N HIS A 93 -1.45 -5.87 -1.24
CA HIS A 93 -0.30 -5.93 -0.36
C HIS A 93 -0.44 -4.95 0.81
N PRO A 94 -0.16 -5.38 2.05
CA PRO A 94 -0.26 -4.51 3.22
C PRO A 94 0.68 -3.31 3.13
N ASP A 95 0.18 -2.11 3.48
CA ASP A 95 0.98 -0.88 3.55
C ASP A 95 2.19 -1.06 4.50
N SER A 96 1.97 -1.80 5.59
CA SER A 96 3.00 -2.06 6.59
C SER A 96 4.19 -2.85 6.05
N TRP A 97 4.00 -3.62 4.98
CA TRP A 97 5.00 -4.49 4.35
C TRP A 97 5.71 -3.86 3.14
N MET A 98 5.46 -2.57 2.90
CA MET A 98 6.08 -1.81 1.83
C MET A 98 6.79 -0.57 2.35
N ILE A 99 7.80 -0.12 1.60
CA ILE A 99 8.45 1.17 1.82
C ILE A 99 8.37 1.99 0.52
N PRO A 100 7.75 3.18 0.53
CA PRO A 100 7.71 4.05 -0.65
C PRO A 100 9.11 4.55 -1.01
N LEU A 101 9.48 4.48 -2.29
CA LEU A 101 10.81 4.86 -2.80
C LEU A 101 10.96 6.37 -2.97
N TRP A 102 9.88 7.09 -3.24
CA TRP A 102 9.84 8.55 -3.27
C TRP A 102 8.46 9.05 -2.88
N SER A 103 8.27 9.46 -1.63
CA SER A 103 7.09 10.23 -1.28
C SER A 103 7.25 11.63 -1.87
N LYS A 104 6.55 11.92 -2.97
CA LYS A 104 6.46 13.29 -3.55
C LYS A 104 5.89 14.32 -2.56
N HIS A 105 5.51 13.91 -1.35
CA HIS A 105 4.95 14.74 -0.31
C HIS A 105 5.96 15.19 0.75
N VAL A 106 7.22 14.73 0.66
CA VAL A 106 8.31 15.18 1.53
C VAL A 106 8.70 16.65 1.26
N GLU A 107 8.24 17.29 0.17
CA GLU A 107 8.56 18.70 -0.14
C GLU A 107 7.33 19.60 -0.31
N ARG A 108 6.47 19.73 0.71
CA ARG A 108 5.55 20.89 0.77
C ARG A 108 5.53 21.67 2.09
N LYS A 109 6.22 21.20 3.14
CA LYS A 109 6.31 21.95 4.40
C LYS A 109 7.54 22.86 4.54
N SER A 110 8.61 22.65 3.76
CA SER A 110 9.86 23.43 3.93
C SER A 110 10.00 24.65 3.02
N LEU A 111 9.21 24.80 1.96
CA LEU A 111 9.39 25.91 0.99
C LEU A 111 8.57 27.18 1.30
N LEU A 112 7.57 27.10 2.17
CA LEU A 112 6.75 28.26 2.56
C LEU A 112 7.23 28.95 3.85
N GLU A 113 8.14 28.35 4.63
CA GLU A 113 8.70 28.95 5.85
C GLU A 113 10.01 29.73 5.61
N VAL A 114 10.60 29.67 4.42
CA VAL A 114 11.84 30.41 4.07
C VAL A 114 11.54 31.69 3.28
N ALA A 115 10.26 32.00 3.02
CA ALA A 115 9.82 33.14 2.23
C ALA A 115 9.00 34.19 3.02
N ALA A 116 9.04 34.14 4.36
CA ALA A 116 8.38 35.12 5.24
C ALA A 116 9.41 36.01 5.95
#